data_AF-A0AAE3SJ26-F1
#
_entry.id   AF-A0AAE3SJ26-F1
#
_cell.length_a   1.000
_cell.length_b   1.000
_cell.length_c   1.000
_cell.angle_alpha   90.00
_cell.angle_beta   90.00
_cell.angle_gamma   90.00
#
_symmetry.space_group_name_H-M   'P 1'
#
loop_
_entity.id
_entity.type
_entity.pdbx_description
1 polymer ?
#
loop_
_entity_poly.entity_id
_entity_poly.type
_entity_poly.pdbx_seq_one_letter_code
_entity_poly.pdbx_strand_id
1 'polypeptide(L)'
;EGDEMFPFIHQSGRLYFASNGHVGVGGLDIFIAEKTAHGYQIKNMGYPVNTEKDDFGVYLDAEGKHGYLSSNREGGKGDDDIYQFTVLKDVSFQKGLMGKLINKNTKAVISNSPVQFQDLKGGLVA
;
A
#
# COMPACT_ATOMS: atom_id res chain seq x y z
N GLU A 1 13.48 5.97 17.15
CA GLU A 1 13.41 4.51 17.34
C GLU A 1 11.94 4.17 17.52
N GLY A 2 11.47 3.07 16.95
CA GLY A 2 10.07 2.67 16.97
C GLY A 2 9.94 1.17 16.75
N ASP A 3 8.79 0.63 17.13
CA ASP A 3 8.45 -0.78 17.10
C ASP A 3 7.78 -1.14 15.77
N GLU A 4 8.16 -2.30 15.24
CA GLU A 4 7.62 -2.89 14.01
C GLU A 4 7.03 -4.25 14.37
N MET A 5 5.71 -4.38 14.32
CA MET A 5 4.99 -5.49 14.96
C MET A 5 3.89 -6.08 14.08
N PHE A 6 3.40 -7.25 14.48
CA PHE A 6 2.23 -7.93 13.89
C PHE A 6 2.28 -8.10 12.35
N PRO A 7 3.35 -8.70 11.79
CA PRO A 7 3.45 -8.89 10.35
C PRO A 7 2.42 -9.90 9.84
N PHE A 8 1.76 -9.57 8.73
CA PHE A 8 0.82 -10.43 8.00
C PHE A 8 1.09 -10.35 6.50
N ILE A 9 1.31 -11.50 5.86
CA ILE A 9 1.46 -11.58 4.39
C ILE A 9 0.15 -12.09 3.79
N HIS A 10 -0.50 -11.24 2.99
CA HIS A 10 -1.68 -11.61 2.23
C HIS A 10 -1.28 -12.44 0.99
N GLN A 11 -2.21 -13.24 0.47
CA GLN A 11 -1.94 -14.09 -0.71
C GLN A 11 -1.59 -13.32 -1.99
N SER A 12 -1.90 -12.02 -2.06
CA SER A 12 -1.41 -11.13 -3.12
C SER A 12 0.10 -10.86 -3.06
N GLY A 13 0.77 -11.29 -1.98
CA GLY A 13 2.18 -11.03 -1.70
C GLY A 13 2.45 -9.67 -1.04
N ARG A 14 1.40 -8.91 -0.68
CA ARG A 14 1.54 -7.67 0.10
C ARG A 14 1.74 -8.02 1.57
N LEU A 15 2.72 -7.35 2.19
CA LEU A 15 2.99 -7.43 3.62
C LEU A 15 2.27 -6.29 4.32
N TYR A 16 1.56 -6.60 5.39
CA TYR A 16 0.98 -5.66 6.31
C TYR A 16 1.70 -5.77 7.66
N PHE A 17 1.89 -4.66 8.35
CA PHE A 17 2.54 -4.61 9.66
C PHE A 17 2.09 -3.36 10.40
N ALA A 18 2.22 -3.36 11.72
CA ALA A 18 1.97 -2.17 12.54
C ALA A 18 3.29 -1.48 12.91
N SER A 19 3.32 -0.15 12.88
CA SER A 19 4.52 0.64 13.21
C SER A 19 4.17 1.91 13.97
N ASN A 20 5.01 2.28 14.95
CA ASN A 20 5.06 3.63 15.54
C ASN A 20 6.39 4.35 15.19
N GLY A 21 7.23 3.74 14.36
CA GLY A 21 8.52 4.29 13.91
C GLY A 21 8.44 5.12 12.63
N HIS A 22 7.35 4.97 11.86
CA HIS A 22 7.08 5.72 10.63
C HIS A 22 6.15 6.92 10.87
N VAL A 23 6.11 7.86 9.93
CA VAL A 23 5.11 8.95 9.96
C VAL A 23 3.72 8.34 9.78
N GLY A 24 2.89 8.50 10.80
CA GLY A 24 1.56 7.91 10.92
C GLY A 24 0.47 8.90 11.38
N VAL A 25 -0.65 8.34 11.80
CA VAL A 25 -1.85 8.99 12.32
C VAL A 25 -1.84 8.94 13.86
N GLY A 26 -1.62 7.76 14.45
CA GLY A 26 -1.73 7.53 15.90
C GLY A 26 -0.50 6.90 16.54
N GLY A 27 -0.74 5.94 17.43
CA GLY A 27 0.31 5.17 18.11
C GLY A 27 0.91 4.13 17.18
N LEU A 28 0.52 2.87 17.32
CA LEU A 28 0.73 1.87 16.28
C LEU A 28 -0.24 2.10 15.12
N ASP A 29 0.30 2.12 13.91
CA ASP A 29 -0.46 2.27 12.69
C ASP A 29 -0.24 1.08 11.76
N ILE A 30 -1.28 0.63 11.05
CA ILE A 30 -1.15 -0.35 9.98
C ILE A 30 -0.51 0.28 8.74
N PHE A 31 0.58 -0.31 8.30
CA PHE A 31 1.26 -0.05 7.04
C PHE A 31 1.11 -1.24 6.09
N ILE A 32 1.20 -0.93 4.80
CA ILE A 32 1.24 -1.91 3.70
C ILE A 32 2.52 -1.73 2.90
N ALA A 33 3.23 -2.83 2.66
CA ALA A 33 4.41 -2.92 1.82
C ALA A 33 4.12 -3.76 0.58
N GLU A 34 4.32 -3.15 -0.59
CA GLU A 34 4.22 -3.83 -1.88
C GLU A 34 5.60 -3.93 -2.53
N LYS A 35 5.95 -5.14 -3.00
CA LYS A 35 7.20 -5.38 -3.71
C LYS A 35 7.14 -4.73 -5.09
N THR A 36 8.21 -4.02 -5.44
CA THR A 36 8.42 -3.35 -6.72
C THR A 36 9.74 -3.80 -7.36
N ALA A 37 10.04 -3.31 -8.56
CA ALA A 37 11.31 -3.57 -9.24
C ALA A 37 12.53 -3.00 -8.48
N HIS A 38 12.33 -2.05 -7.57
CA HIS A 38 13.38 -1.32 -6.86
C HIS A 38 13.40 -1.56 -5.35
N GLY A 39 12.72 -2.61 -4.87
CA GLY A 39 12.58 -2.90 -3.43
C GLY A 39 11.11 -2.87 -3.01
N TYR A 40 10.81 -2.29 -1.85
CA TYR A 40 9.43 -2.19 -1.35
C TYR A 40 8.96 -0.74 -1.34
N GLN A 41 7.74 -0.51 -1.78
CA GLN A 41 7.02 0.72 -1.47
C GLN A 41 6.17 0.49 -0.24
N ILE A 42 6.31 1.36 0.76
CA ILE A 42 5.59 1.29 2.03
C ILE A 42 4.61 2.46 2.09
N LYS A 43 3.38 2.20 2.52
CA LYS A 43 2.34 3.22 2.72
C LYS A 43 1.63 3.01 4.06
N ASN A 44 1.40 4.10 4.77
CA ASN A 44 0.44 4.13 5.87
C ASN A 44 -0.97 3.94 5.32
N MET A 45 -1.80 3.11 5.95
CA MET A 45 -3.17 2.85 5.48
C MET A 45 -4.12 4.04 5.71
N GLY A 46 -3.77 4.94 6.63
CA GLY A 46 -4.49 6.16 6.94
C GLY A 46 -5.88 5.92 7.50
N TYR A 47 -6.62 7.00 7.74
CA TYR A 47 -8.01 6.92 8.16
C TYR A 47 -8.91 6.38 7.02
N PRO A 48 -9.89 5.51 7.29
CA PRO A 48 -10.37 5.04 8.60
C PRO A 48 -9.75 3.74 9.09
N VAL A 49 -8.72 3.21 8.43
CA VAL A 49 -8.06 1.98 8.88
C VAL A 49 -7.28 2.26 10.17
N ASN A 50 -6.48 3.32 10.14
CA ASN A 50 -5.76 3.88 11.28
C ASN A 50 -6.53 5.06 11.88
N THR A 51 -6.38 5.24 13.18
CA THR A 51 -6.98 6.25 14.03
C THR A 51 -5.87 6.94 14.83
N GLU A 52 -6.23 7.83 15.74
CA GLU A 52 -5.30 8.42 16.71
C GLU A 52 -4.84 7.46 17.83
N LYS A 53 -5.33 6.21 17.82
CA LYS A 53 -5.08 5.16 18.81
C LYS A 53 -4.08 4.13 18.28
N ASP A 54 -3.97 2.97 18.94
CA ASP A 54 -3.21 1.85 18.43
C ASP A 54 -4.10 1.01 17.50
N ASP A 55 -3.65 0.82 16.27
CA ASP A 55 -4.27 0.02 15.22
C ASP A 55 -3.25 -0.99 14.69
N PHE A 56 -3.52 -2.27 14.94
CA PHE A 56 -2.53 -3.33 14.71
C PHE A 56 -3.19 -4.68 14.42
N GLY A 57 -2.37 -5.70 14.15
CA GLY A 57 -2.85 -7.08 14.01
C GLY A 57 -3.92 -7.24 12.93
N VAL A 58 -3.57 -6.97 11.66
CA VAL A 58 -4.51 -7.06 10.55
C VAL A 58 -4.54 -8.45 9.91
N TYR A 59 -5.72 -8.87 9.49
CA TYR A 59 -5.96 -10.02 8.62
C TYR A 59 -6.92 -9.62 7.50
N LEU A 60 -6.70 -10.17 6.31
CA LEU A 60 -7.60 -10.06 5.17
C LEU A 60 -7.91 -11.45 4.65
N ASP A 61 -9.16 -11.67 4.22
CA ASP A 61 -9.54 -12.84 3.47
C ASP A 61 -8.78 -12.92 2.14
N ALA A 62 -8.82 -14.10 1.50
CA ALA A 62 -8.16 -14.33 0.23
C ALA A 62 -8.57 -13.30 -0.85
N GLU A 63 -9.84 -12.91 -0.90
CA GLU A 63 -10.31 -11.95 -1.90
C GLU A 63 -9.86 -10.52 -1.63
N GLY A 64 -9.29 -10.24 -0.45
CA GLY A 64 -8.96 -8.91 0.01
C GLY A 64 -10.20 -8.02 0.22
N LYS A 65 -11.37 -8.62 0.49
CA LYS A 65 -12.64 -7.89 0.61
C LYS A 65 -13.07 -7.68 2.05
N HIS A 66 -12.86 -8.69 2.90
CA HIS A 66 -13.19 -8.60 4.32
C HIS A 66 -11.95 -8.86 5.15
N GLY A 67 -11.90 -8.24 6.32
CA GLY A 67 -10.76 -8.39 7.21
C GLY A 67 -11.11 -8.06 8.64
N TYR A 68 -10.10 -8.27 9.50
CA TYR A 68 -10.13 -7.93 10.89
C TYR A 68 -8.88 -7.15 11.25
N LEU A 69 -8.98 -6.25 12.22
CA LEU A 69 -7.85 -5.59 12.87
C LEU A 69 -8.11 -5.51 14.36
N SER A 70 -7.04 -5.39 15.15
CA SER A 70 -7.11 -5.08 16.58
C SER A 70 -6.91 -3.58 16.80
N SER A 71 -7.66 -2.99 17.73
CA SER A 71 -7.56 -1.56 18.02
C SER A 71 -8.12 -1.21 19.39
N ASN A 72 -7.57 -0.17 20.02
CA ASN A 72 -8.14 0.49 21.19
C ASN A 72 -8.85 1.82 20.86
N ARG A 73 -9.44 1.89 19.66
CA ARG A 73 -10.36 2.96 19.23
C ARG A 73 -11.61 3.05 20.10
N GLU A 74 -12.19 4.25 20.16
CA GLU A 74 -13.40 4.47 20.93
C GLU A 74 -14.60 3.62 20.44
N GLY A 75 -15.48 3.25 21.37
CA GLY A 75 -16.68 2.45 21.10
C GLY A 75 -16.50 0.93 21.25
N GLY A 76 -15.30 0.47 21.61
CA GLY A 76 -14.98 -0.91 21.95
C GLY A 76 -15.41 -1.36 23.36
N LYS A 77 -14.99 -2.56 23.76
CA LYS A 77 -15.16 -3.16 25.09
C LYS A 77 -13.81 -3.53 25.70
N GLY A 78 -13.19 -2.57 26.36
CA GLY A 78 -11.93 -2.76 27.06
C GLY A 78 -10.86 -1.85 26.47
N ASP A 79 -9.66 -2.38 26.32
CA ASP A 79 -8.55 -1.68 25.66
C ASP A 79 -8.50 -2.15 24.21
N ASP A 80 -7.92 -3.33 23.95
CA ASP A 80 -7.80 -3.88 22.59
C ASP A 80 -9.00 -4.75 22.18
N ASP A 81 -9.72 -4.32 21.15
CA ASP A 81 -10.85 -5.04 20.56
C ASP A 81 -10.57 -5.46 19.11
N ILE A 82 -11.26 -6.51 18.65
CA ILE A 82 -11.22 -6.95 17.25
C ILE A 82 -12.36 -6.31 16.45
N TYR A 83 -12.01 -5.56 15.41
CA TYR A 83 -12.94 -4.91 14.49
C TYR A 83 -12.95 -5.62 13.15
N GLN A 84 -14.15 -5.93 12.65
CA GLN A 84 -14.34 -6.36 11.27
C GLN A 84 -14.45 -5.15 10.34
N PHE A 85 -13.87 -5.25 9.14
CA PHE A 85 -14.03 -4.24 8.10
C PHE A 85 -14.29 -4.86 6.73
N THR A 86 -14.80 -4.03 5.83
CA THR A 86 -14.96 -4.33 4.39
C THR A 86 -14.14 -3.34 3.59
N VAL A 87 -13.36 -3.83 2.63
CA VAL A 87 -12.55 -3.01 1.73
C VAL A 87 -13.45 -2.39 0.68
N LEU A 88 -13.68 -1.08 0.79
CA LEU A 88 -14.47 -0.32 -0.19
C LEU A 88 -13.63 0.11 -1.40
N LYS A 89 -12.33 0.28 -1.20
CA LYS A 89 -11.37 0.69 -2.23
C LYS A 89 -10.00 0.10 -1.90
N ASP A 90 -9.40 -0.58 -2.86
CA ASP A 90 -8.04 -1.11 -2.70
C ASP A 90 -6.99 0.01 -2.71
N VAL A 91 -5.87 -0.24 -2.04
CA VAL A 91 -4.72 0.65 -2.00
C VAL A 91 -4.00 0.58 -3.33
N SER A 92 -3.95 1.71 -4.05
CA SER A 92 -3.15 1.83 -5.25
C SER A 92 -1.73 2.29 -4.92
N PHE A 93 -0.74 1.53 -5.33
CA PHE A 93 0.63 2.02 -5.44
C PHE A 93 0.78 2.69 -6.81
N GLN A 94 1.47 3.84 -6.84
CA GLN A 94 1.72 4.53 -8.09
C GLN A 94 2.63 3.63 -8.92
N LYS A 95 2.07 2.97 -9.92
CA LYS A 95 2.82 2.18 -10.88
C LYS A 95 3.33 3.12 -11.95
N GLY A 96 4.65 3.33 -11.98
CA GLY A 96 5.28 3.98 -13.12
C GLY A 96 5.12 3.11 -14.37
N LEU A 97 4.92 3.74 -15.52
CA LEU A 97 4.98 3.02 -16.80
C LEU A 97 6.46 2.72 -17.09
N MET A 98 6.82 1.44 -17.13
CA MET A 98 8.14 1.01 -17.56
C MET A 98 8.05 0.39 -18.96
N GLY A 99 8.95 0.81 -19.85
CA GLY A 99 8.97 0.34 -21.23
C GLY A 99 10.34 0.50 -21.85
N LYS A 100 10.59 -0.27 -22.91
CA LYS A 100 11.81 -0.20 -23.69
C LYS A 100 11.48 0.43 -25.05
N LEU A 101 12.17 1.51 -25.40
CA LEU A 101 12.05 2.08 -26.74
C LEU A 101 12.80 1.18 -27.72
N ILE A 102 12.09 0.64 -28.72
CA ILE A 102 12.66 -0.24 -29.73
C ILE A 102 12.40 0.31 -31.13
N ASN A 103 13.39 0.18 -32.00
CA ASN A 103 13.19 0.44 -33.42
C ASN A 103 12.26 -0.65 -34.00
N LYS A 104 11.17 -0.23 -34.67
CA LYS A 104 10.15 -1.14 -35.21
C LYS A 104 10.72 -2.19 -36.16
N ASN A 105 11.71 -1.80 -36.98
CA ASN A 105 12.26 -2.60 -38.07
C ASN A 105 13.43 -3.47 -37.58
N THR A 106 14.40 -2.88 -36.88
CA THR A 106 15.63 -3.58 -36.48
C THR A 106 15.51 -4.30 -35.14
N LYS A 107 14.46 -4.01 -34.36
CA LYS A 107 14.29 -4.45 -32.97
C LYS A 107 15.39 -3.97 -32.01
N ALA A 108 16.30 -3.12 -32.47
CA ALA A 108 17.36 -2.55 -31.65
C ALA A 108 16.78 -1.64 -30.56
N VAL A 109 17.45 -1.64 -29.40
CA VAL A 109 17.13 -0.76 -28.28
C VAL A 109 17.53 0.66 -28.62
N ILE A 110 16.63 1.61 -28.38
CA ILE A 110 16.95 3.03 -28.47
C ILE A 110 17.16 3.53 -27.05
N SER A 111 18.37 4.00 -26.76
CA SER A 111 18.77 4.52 -25.44
C SER A 111 18.90 6.04 -25.47
N ASN A 112 18.74 6.71 -24.32
CA ASN A 112 18.93 8.16 -24.15
C ASN A 112 18.06 9.07 -25.06
N SER A 113 16.92 8.58 -25.51
CA SER A 113 15.95 9.41 -26.25
C SER A 113 14.88 9.95 -25.29
N PRO A 114 14.52 11.24 -25.37
CA PRO A 114 13.42 11.78 -24.59
C PRO A 114 12.11 11.09 -24.99
N VAL A 115 11.32 10.72 -24.00
CA VAL A 115 9.99 10.12 -24.16
C VAL A 115 8.99 11.07 -23.52
N GLN A 116 7.88 11.31 -24.21
CA GLN A 116 6.74 12.05 -23.69
C GLN A 116 5.51 11.15 -23.73
N PHE A 117 4.68 11.24 -22.71
CA PHE A 117 3.39 10.56 -22.65
C PHE A 117 2.29 11.57 -22.98
N GLN A 118 1.44 11.22 -23.94
CA GLN A 118 0.26 12.01 -24.32
C GLN A 118 -1.01 11.20 -24.08
N ASP A 119 -2.10 11.90 -23.76
CA ASP A 119 -3.43 11.29 -23.69
C ASP A 119 -3.99 11.03 -25.11
N LEU A 120 -5.16 10.39 -25.19
CA LEU A 120 -5.81 10.08 -26.48
C LEU A 120 -6.24 11.34 -27.27
N LYS A 121 -6.23 12.51 -26.64
CA LYS A 121 -6.55 13.81 -27.24
C LYS A 121 -5.28 14.62 -27.57
N GLY A 122 -4.09 14.08 -27.31
CA GLY A 122 -2.80 14.73 -27.54
C GLY A 122 -2.33 15.66 -26.42
N GLY A 123 -3.02 15.70 -25.28
CA GLY A 123 -2.58 16.45 -24.09
C GLY A 123 -1.38 15.79 -23.43
N LEU A 124 -0.40 16.58 -22.98
CA LEU A 124 0.79 16.06 -22.30
C LEU A 124 0.40 15.52 -20.90
N VAL A 125 0.86 14.31 -20.56
CA VAL A 125 0.50 13.60 -19.32
C VAL A 125 1.72 13.37 -18.43
N ALA A 126 2.91 13.21 -19.03
CA ALA A 126 4.20 13.13 -18.35
C ALA A 126 5.35 13.38 -19.34
#